data_AF-A0A101NQ99-F1
#
_entry.id   AF-A0A101NQ99-F1
#
_cell.length_a   1.000
_cell.length_b   1.000
_cell.length_c   1.000
_cell.angle_alpha   90.00
_cell.angle_beta   90.00
_cell.angle_gamma   90.00
#
_symmetry.space_group_name_H-M   'P 1'
#
loop_
_entity.id
_entity.type
_entity.pdbx_description
1 polymer ?
#
loop_
_entity_poly.entity_id
_entity_poly.type
_entity_poly.pdbx_seq_one_letter_code
_entity_poly.pdbx_strand_id
1 'polypeptide(L)'
;MGMTSRAEHPLPYDTYRQAIERETLRFAEAVTDADPASAVPSCPDWNLADLTRHVGALQRWFSTLLTQLVQEPPRNRDVELGLPETEQEYADWVAAGVPQVAAVLRTTDPQAAMWAWGEDQHARFWARRMLFETLLHRVDAERAVGREPDIDAALAADGVDEFLVNLPYAGLFAPAVTKLRGDGETIAFRCAGSDGATGEEWRVRLDSDGFRLLPRVGSDTAEPEPPTAAVRAQAADLLLLLYGRRSYQEPAFEVSGEATLLDRWFTHTAF
;
A
#
# COMPACT_ATOMS: atom_id res chain seq x y z
N MET A 1 -4.54 -31.59 -9.96
CA MET A 1 -4.55 -30.70 -11.14
C MET A 1 -5.12 -29.37 -10.68
N GLY A 2 -4.32 -28.62 -9.91
CA GLY A 2 -4.77 -27.39 -9.27
C GLY A 2 -4.56 -26.23 -10.23
N MET A 3 -5.66 -25.57 -10.63
CA MET A 3 -5.59 -24.24 -11.22
C MET A 3 -4.98 -23.31 -10.16
N THR A 4 -3.71 -22.98 -10.29
CA THR A 4 -3.11 -21.81 -9.64
C THR A 4 -3.74 -20.59 -10.28
N SER A 5 -4.93 -20.20 -9.81
CA SER A 5 -5.51 -18.91 -10.13
C SER A 5 -4.50 -17.87 -9.66
N ARG A 6 -3.83 -17.20 -10.60
CA ARG A 6 -3.26 -15.88 -10.33
C ARG A 6 -4.37 -15.06 -9.70
N ALA A 7 -4.10 -14.37 -8.60
CA ALA A 7 -5.11 -13.44 -8.10
C ALA A 7 -5.31 -12.39 -9.20
N GLU A 8 -6.56 -12.16 -9.61
CA GLU A 8 -6.86 -11.02 -10.44
C GLU A 8 -6.77 -9.78 -9.55
N HIS A 9 -5.98 -8.80 -10.00
CA HIS A 9 -5.85 -7.50 -9.35
C HIS A 9 -6.61 -6.48 -10.20
N PRO A 10 -7.46 -5.62 -9.60
CA PRO A 10 -7.79 -5.54 -8.17
C PRO A 10 -8.62 -6.73 -7.64
N LEU A 11 -8.50 -7.01 -6.35
CA LEU A 11 -9.33 -7.99 -5.64
C LEU A 11 -10.83 -7.56 -5.57
N PRO A 12 -11.76 -8.49 -5.30
CA PRO A 12 -13.17 -8.14 -5.09
C PRO A 12 -13.36 -7.10 -3.98
N TYR A 13 -14.28 -6.16 -4.17
CA TYR A 13 -14.50 -5.04 -3.24
C TYR A 13 -14.80 -5.47 -1.80
N ASP A 14 -15.55 -6.57 -1.61
CA ASP A 14 -15.84 -7.10 -0.27
C ASP A 14 -14.59 -7.62 0.45
N THR A 15 -13.55 -8.04 -0.27
CA THR A 15 -12.25 -8.39 0.32
C THR A 15 -11.61 -7.18 0.98
N TYR A 16 -11.64 -6.01 0.34
CA TYR A 16 -11.11 -4.76 0.92
C TYR A 16 -11.87 -4.35 2.18
N ARG A 17 -13.19 -4.49 2.18
CA ARG A 17 -14.03 -4.16 3.33
C ARG A 17 -13.68 -5.00 4.56
N GLN A 18 -13.61 -6.31 4.38
CA GLN A 18 -13.28 -7.24 5.47
C GLN A 18 -11.84 -7.07 5.93
N ALA A 19 -10.92 -6.81 5.00
CA ALA A 19 -9.52 -6.61 5.33
C ALA A 19 -9.29 -5.31 6.12
N ILE A 20 -9.93 -4.19 5.77
CA ILE A 20 -9.79 -2.93 6.55
C ILE A 20 -10.23 -3.15 8.00
N GLU A 21 -11.36 -3.80 8.22
CA GLU A 21 -11.85 -4.13 9.57
C GLU A 21 -10.83 -4.97 10.34
N ARG A 22 -10.37 -6.08 9.76
CA ARG A 22 -9.37 -6.97 10.38
C ARG A 22 -8.05 -6.26 10.68
N GLU A 23 -7.49 -5.56 9.69
CA GLU A 23 -6.18 -4.91 9.84
C GLU A 23 -6.25 -3.75 10.83
N THR A 24 -7.40 -3.05 10.92
CA THR A 24 -7.63 -2.02 11.95
C THR A 24 -7.65 -2.62 13.36
N LEU A 25 -8.35 -3.75 13.56
CA LEU A 25 -8.41 -4.40 14.87
C LEU A 25 -7.04 -4.96 15.29
N ARG A 26 -6.29 -5.56 14.35
CA ARG A 26 -4.91 -6.00 14.60
C ARG A 26 -3.98 -4.83 14.90
N PHE A 27 -4.15 -3.69 14.23
CA PHE A 27 -3.43 -2.45 14.55
C PHE A 27 -3.72 -2.03 15.99
N ALA A 28 -5.00 -1.94 16.38
CA ALA A 28 -5.38 -1.53 17.73
C ALA A 28 -4.80 -2.49 18.78
N GLU A 29 -4.89 -3.81 18.56
CA GLU A 29 -4.30 -4.84 19.43
C GLU A 29 -2.77 -4.72 19.56
N ALA A 30 -2.09 -4.27 18.51
CA ALA A 30 -0.64 -4.05 18.56
C ALA A 30 -0.26 -2.92 19.52
N VAL A 31 -1.13 -1.92 19.69
CA VAL A 31 -0.85 -0.69 20.45
C VAL A 31 -1.56 -0.59 21.80
N THR A 32 -2.59 -1.41 22.10
CA THR A 32 -3.39 -1.33 23.34
C THR A 32 -2.58 -1.29 24.64
N ASP A 33 -1.56 -2.14 24.77
CA ASP A 33 -0.74 -2.25 25.98
C ASP A 33 0.67 -1.65 25.80
N ALA A 34 0.91 -0.96 24.68
CA ALA A 34 2.21 -0.38 24.36
C ALA A 34 2.38 1.00 25.01
N ASP A 35 3.62 1.40 25.30
CA ASP A 35 3.91 2.78 25.70
C ASP A 35 3.66 3.70 24.48
N PRO A 36 2.72 4.67 24.54
CA PRO A 36 2.42 5.57 23.43
C PRO A 36 3.62 6.40 22.98
N ALA A 37 4.62 6.61 23.86
CA ALA A 37 5.84 7.33 23.55
C ALA A 37 6.90 6.48 22.80
N SER A 38 6.64 5.19 22.56
CA SER A 38 7.56 4.31 21.83
C SER A 38 7.78 4.83 20.41
N ALA A 39 9.05 4.91 19.98
CA ALA A 39 9.40 5.34 18.63
C ALA A 39 8.93 4.33 17.58
N VAL A 40 8.59 4.83 16.38
CA VAL A 40 8.20 4.02 15.22
C VAL A 40 9.32 4.10 14.17
N PRO A 41 10.24 3.11 14.07
CA PRO A 41 11.44 3.23 13.24
C PRO A 41 11.19 3.47 11.75
N SER A 42 10.07 2.97 11.22
CA SER A 42 9.66 3.17 9.82
C SER A 42 8.91 4.47 9.56
N CYS A 43 8.58 5.23 10.60
CA CYS A 43 7.98 6.57 10.51
C CYS A 43 8.84 7.51 11.37
N PRO A 44 9.96 8.01 10.82
CA PRO A 44 10.85 8.90 11.55
C PRO A 44 10.08 10.07 12.19
N ASP A 45 10.51 10.47 13.39
CA ASP A 45 9.89 11.51 14.23
C ASP A 45 8.51 11.17 14.82
N TRP A 46 7.93 9.99 14.52
CA TRP A 46 6.65 9.57 15.10
C TRP A 46 6.87 8.63 16.27
N ASN A 47 6.02 8.78 17.28
CA ASN A 47 5.78 7.76 18.29
C ASN A 47 4.48 6.97 18.01
N LEU A 48 4.17 5.98 18.85
CA LEU A 48 2.95 5.18 18.71
C LEU A 48 1.67 6.00 18.88
N ALA A 49 1.66 7.04 19.70
CA ALA A 49 0.51 7.95 19.82
C ALA A 49 0.25 8.69 18.49
N ASP A 50 1.31 9.22 17.84
CA ASP A 50 1.23 9.89 16.55
C ASP A 50 0.70 8.95 15.45
N LEU A 51 1.25 7.73 15.39
CA LEU A 51 0.83 6.69 14.46
C LEU A 51 -0.64 6.30 14.67
N THR A 52 -1.05 6.09 15.92
CA THR A 52 -2.42 5.70 16.28
C THR A 52 -3.41 6.83 15.97
N ARG A 53 -3.05 8.07 16.29
CA ARG A 53 -3.81 9.26 15.90
C ARG A 53 -3.96 9.35 14.39
N HIS A 54 -2.88 9.12 13.64
CA HIS A 54 -2.89 9.18 12.18
C HIS A 54 -3.86 8.17 11.57
N VAL A 55 -3.76 6.89 11.96
CA VAL A 55 -4.63 5.82 11.45
C VAL A 55 -6.09 6.13 11.75
N GLY A 56 -6.42 6.50 12.99
CA GLY A 56 -7.79 6.84 13.35
C GLY A 56 -8.30 8.08 12.61
N ALA A 57 -7.46 9.12 12.45
CA ALA A 57 -7.84 10.34 11.73
C ALA A 57 -8.10 10.07 10.25
N LEU A 58 -7.26 9.25 9.60
CA LEU A 58 -7.48 8.81 8.23
C LEU A 58 -8.83 8.10 8.09
N GLN A 59 -9.20 7.23 9.03
CA GLN A 59 -10.50 6.55 9.02
C GLN A 59 -11.69 7.49 9.00
N ARG A 60 -11.66 8.54 9.84
CA ARG A 60 -12.73 9.54 9.89
C ARG A 60 -12.74 10.39 8.60
N TRP A 61 -11.55 10.73 8.11
CA TRP A 61 -11.39 11.51 6.90
C TRP A 61 -11.93 10.79 5.67
N PHE A 62 -11.46 9.58 5.36
CA PHE A 62 -11.93 8.87 4.17
C PHE A 62 -13.41 8.46 4.29
N SER A 63 -13.91 8.18 5.50
CA SER A 63 -15.34 7.94 5.72
C SER A 63 -16.17 9.17 5.34
N THR A 64 -15.68 10.37 5.67
CA THR A 64 -16.30 11.64 5.28
C THR A 64 -16.27 11.81 3.76
N LEU A 65 -15.13 11.54 3.12
CA LEU A 65 -15.00 11.63 1.66
C LEU A 65 -16.01 10.72 0.95
N LEU A 66 -16.08 9.45 1.36
CA LEU A 66 -16.97 8.45 0.78
C LEU A 66 -18.45 8.81 0.99
N THR A 67 -18.81 9.25 2.19
CA THR A 67 -20.19 9.67 2.51
C THR A 67 -20.63 10.84 1.65
N GLN A 68 -19.72 11.76 1.34
CA GLN A 68 -20.01 12.95 0.53
C GLN A 68 -19.83 12.71 -0.97
N LEU A 69 -19.22 11.58 -1.38
CA LEU A 69 -18.78 11.32 -2.75
C LEU A 69 -18.07 12.54 -3.34
N VAL A 70 -17.01 13.01 -2.67
CA VAL A 70 -16.32 14.24 -3.09
C VAL A 70 -15.89 14.16 -4.56
N GLN A 71 -16.06 15.26 -5.30
CA GLN A 71 -15.78 15.33 -6.74
C GLN A 71 -14.52 16.14 -7.08
N GLU A 72 -13.93 16.79 -6.07
CA GLU A 72 -12.73 17.61 -6.23
C GLU A 72 -11.75 17.31 -5.09
N PRO A 73 -10.44 17.59 -5.27
CA PRO A 73 -9.47 17.51 -4.20
C PRO A 73 -9.93 18.35 -2.99
N PRO A 74 -10.04 17.75 -1.79
CA PRO A 74 -10.46 18.46 -0.60
C PRO A 74 -9.41 19.51 -0.23
N ARG A 75 -9.86 20.72 0.12
CA ARG A 75 -8.98 21.87 0.43
C ARG A 75 -8.23 21.70 1.76
N ASN A 76 -8.78 20.91 2.68
CA ASN A 76 -8.18 20.55 3.95
C ASN A 76 -8.60 19.11 4.31
N ARG A 77 -8.07 18.59 5.42
CA ARG A 77 -8.46 17.29 5.98
C ARG A 77 -9.20 17.45 7.31
N ASP A 78 -9.89 18.58 7.47
CA ASP A 78 -10.53 18.93 8.73
C ASP A 78 -11.77 18.05 8.93
N VAL A 79 -11.66 17.10 9.86
CA VAL A 79 -12.76 16.25 10.31
C VAL A 79 -12.80 16.26 11.82
N GLU A 80 -14.00 16.21 12.40
CA GLU A 80 -14.15 16.04 13.83
C GLU A 80 -13.63 14.65 14.22
N LEU A 81 -12.52 14.62 14.97
CA LEU A 81 -11.84 13.38 15.31
C LEU A 81 -12.49 12.65 16.49
N GLY A 82 -13.08 13.41 17.42
CA GLY A 82 -13.51 12.86 18.72
C GLY A 82 -12.33 12.20 19.44
N LEU A 83 -11.15 12.82 19.40
CA LEU A 83 -9.93 12.26 19.95
C LEU A 83 -10.04 12.20 21.49
N PRO A 84 -9.68 11.08 22.14
CA PRO A 84 -9.64 10.99 23.60
C PRO A 84 -8.70 12.01 24.23
N GLU A 85 -8.91 12.30 25.52
CA GLU A 85 -8.04 13.20 26.28
C GLU A 85 -6.67 12.57 26.54
N THR A 86 -6.61 11.25 26.68
CA THR A 86 -5.38 10.52 26.98
C THR A 86 -4.93 9.65 25.81
N GLU A 87 -3.63 9.62 25.55
CA GLU A 87 -3.04 8.84 24.46
C GLU A 87 -3.21 7.33 24.65
N GLN A 88 -3.34 6.88 25.90
CA GLN A 88 -3.61 5.49 26.26
C GLN A 88 -4.97 5.00 25.72
N GLU A 89 -5.93 5.90 25.50
CA GLU A 89 -7.25 5.57 24.96
C GLU A 89 -7.28 5.55 23.42
N TYR A 90 -6.18 5.89 22.75
CA TYR A 90 -6.18 6.01 21.28
C TYR A 90 -6.40 4.66 20.59
N ALA A 91 -5.92 3.55 21.18
CA ALA A 91 -6.14 2.20 20.65
C ALA A 91 -7.64 1.86 20.59
N ASP A 92 -8.35 2.07 21.71
CA ASP A 92 -9.79 1.85 21.82
C ASP A 92 -10.56 2.81 20.90
N TRP A 93 -10.11 4.05 20.77
CA TRP A 93 -10.71 5.02 19.84
C TRP A 93 -10.58 4.57 18.38
N VAL A 94 -9.43 4.04 17.95
CA VAL A 94 -9.27 3.47 16.60
C VAL A 94 -10.22 2.29 16.40
N ALA A 95 -10.23 1.33 17.34
CA ALA A 95 -11.09 0.16 17.28
C ALA A 95 -12.59 0.53 17.23
N ALA A 96 -13.01 1.53 18.01
CA ALA A 96 -14.39 2.03 18.04
C ALA A 96 -14.84 2.66 16.71
N GLY A 97 -13.90 3.06 15.83
CA GLY A 97 -14.20 3.59 14.49
C GLY A 97 -14.60 2.52 13.46
N VAL A 98 -14.27 1.25 13.71
CA VAL A 98 -14.48 0.14 12.77
C VAL A 98 -15.94 0.02 12.29
N PRO A 99 -16.96 0.05 13.17
CA PRO A 99 -18.35 -0.08 12.71
C PRO A 99 -18.79 1.03 11.76
N GLN A 100 -18.31 2.26 11.96
CA GLN A 100 -18.61 3.39 11.09
C GLN A 100 -17.96 3.23 9.72
N VAL A 101 -16.67 2.87 9.69
CA VAL A 101 -15.93 2.58 8.45
C VAL A 101 -16.60 1.47 7.66
N ALA A 102 -16.93 0.35 8.33
CA ALA A 102 -17.59 -0.78 7.71
C ALA A 102 -18.98 -0.42 7.15
N ALA A 103 -19.74 0.43 7.85
CA ALA A 103 -21.03 0.93 7.39
C ALA A 103 -20.88 1.78 6.13
N VAL A 104 -19.98 2.76 6.11
CA VAL A 104 -19.75 3.65 4.96
C VAL A 104 -19.31 2.86 3.74
N LEU A 105 -18.35 1.96 3.88
CA LEU A 105 -17.89 1.13 2.77
C LEU A 105 -18.98 0.19 2.23
N ARG A 106 -19.91 -0.25 3.09
CA ARG A 106 -21.05 -1.09 2.69
C ARG A 106 -22.12 -0.32 1.93
N THR A 107 -22.40 0.91 2.32
CA THR A 107 -23.49 1.70 1.73
C THR A 107 -23.06 2.48 0.50
N THR A 108 -21.75 2.70 0.32
CA THR A 108 -21.21 3.40 -0.84
C THR A 108 -21.16 2.47 -2.05
N ASP A 109 -21.72 2.90 -3.18
CA ASP A 109 -21.57 2.17 -4.45
C ASP A 109 -20.10 2.23 -4.91
N PRO A 110 -19.39 1.10 -5.04
CA PRO A 110 -18.00 1.09 -5.48
C PRO A 110 -17.81 1.60 -6.92
N GLN A 111 -18.87 1.70 -7.72
CA GLN A 111 -18.87 2.24 -9.08
C GLN A 111 -19.26 3.72 -9.13
N ALA A 112 -19.57 4.36 -7.99
CA ALA A 112 -19.85 5.79 -7.98
C ALA A 112 -18.60 6.58 -8.38
N ALA A 113 -18.75 7.49 -9.36
CA ALA A 113 -17.70 8.43 -9.73
C ALA A 113 -17.34 9.30 -8.53
N MET A 114 -16.05 9.41 -8.25
CA MET A 114 -15.55 10.12 -7.07
C MET A 114 -14.12 10.55 -7.34
N TRP A 115 -13.76 11.72 -6.81
CA TRP A 115 -12.38 12.16 -6.85
C TRP A 115 -11.47 11.17 -6.12
N ALA A 116 -10.38 10.84 -6.78
CA ALA A 116 -9.23 10.13 -6.22
C ALA A 116 -7.95 10.83 -6.66
N TRP A 117 -6.88 10.70 -5.89
CA TRP A 117 -5.58 11.17 -6.33
C TRP A 117 -4.86 10.19 -7.26
N GLY A 118 -5.33 8.94 -7.39
CA GLY A 118 -4.73 7.90 -8.22
C GLY A 118 -5.46 7.62 -9.53
N GLU A 119 -5.18 6.46 -10.13
CA GLU A 119 -5.67 6.05 -11.46
C GLU A 119 -7.21 5.93 -11.49
N ASP A 120 -7.80 5.29 -10.48
CA ASP A 120 -9.23 4.95 -10.50
C ASP A 120 -10.10 6.05 -9.88
N GLN A 121 -10.83 6.78 -10.71
CA GLN A 121 -11.73 7.89 -10.30
C GLN A 121 -13.11 7.41 -9.85
N HIS A 122 -13.15 6.39 -8.99
CA HIS A 122 -14.36 5.82 -8.40
C HIS A 122 -14.18 5.54 -6.91
N ALA A 123 -15.28 5.43 -6.16
CA ALA A 123 -15.25 5.22 -4.71
C ALA A 123 -14.43 3.99 -4.26
N ARG A 124 -14.38 2.92 -5.07
CA ARG A 124 -13.58 1.72 -4.78
C ARG A 124 -12.08 1.97 -4.62
N PHE A 125 -11.56 3.05 -5.21
CA PHE A 125 -10.17 3.48 -5.02
C PHE A 125 -9.85 3.65 -3.53
N TRP A 126 -10.72 4.36 -2.80
CA TRP A 126 -10.49 4.69 -1.40
C TRP A 126 -10.53 3.45 -0.51
N ALA A 127 -11.35 2.44 -0.81
CA ALA A 127 -11.31 1.18 -0.08
C ALA A 127 -9.97 0.46 -0.27
N ARG A 128 -9.51 0.33 -1.52
CA ARG A 128 -8.23 -0.30 -1.81
C ARG A 128 -7.05 0.46 -1.19
N ARG A 129 -7.04 1.79 -1.31
CA ARG A 129 -5.96 2.63 -0.76
C ARG A 129 -5.93 2.62 0.76
N MET A 130 -7.08 2.73 1.43
CA MET A 130 -7.15 2.76 2.89
C MET A 130 -6.86 1.41 3.53
N LEU A 131 -7.08 0.30 2.82
CA LEU A 131 -6.55 -0.99 3.23
C LEU A 131 -5.02 -0.94 3.36
N PHE A 132 -4.32 -0.49 2.33
CA PHE A 132 -2.85 -0.52 2.34
C PHE A 132 -2.23 0.51 3.27
N GLU A 133 -2.85 1.69 3.48
CA GLU A 133 -2.47 2.58 4.59
C GLU A 133 -2.56 1.86 5.94
N THR A 134 -3.70 1.22 6.22
CA THR A 134 -3.95 0.56 7.50
C THR A 134 -3.01 -0.64 7.71
N LEU A 135 -2.82 -1.47 6.68
CA LEU A 135 -1.97 -2.66 6.73
C LEU A 135 -0.50 -2.30 6.97
N LEU A 136 0.02 -1.28 6.28
CA LEU A 136 1.41 -0.85 6.47
C LEU A 136 1.62 -0.22 7.83
N HIS A 137 0.69 0.60 8.31
CA HIS A 137 0.81 1.17 9.65
C HIS A 137 0.58 0.15 10.77
N ARG A 138 -0.16 -0.94 10.53
CA ARG A 138 -0.15 -2.12 11.41
C ARG A 138 1.24 -2.75 11.47
N VAL A 139 1.89 -2.93 10.33
CA VAL A 139 3.28 -3.43 10.28
C VAL A 139 4.22 -2.51 11.05
N ASP A 140 4.08 -1.19 10.88
CA ASP A 140 4.88 -0.18 11.58
C ASP A 140 4.69 -0.28 13.11
N ALA A 141 3.43 -0.42 13.57
CA ALA A 141 3.08 -0.59 14.97
C ALA A 141 3.62 -1.90 15.57
N GLU A 142 3.40 -3.03 14.90
CA GLU A 142 3.90 -4.34 15.35
C GLU A 142 5.41 -4.36 15.50
N ARG A 143 6.14 -3.78 14.54
CA ARG A 143 7.61 -3.67 14.61
C ARG A 143 8.06 -2.78 15.77
N ALA A 144 7.37 -1.67 16.01
CA ALA A 144 7.70 -0.77 17.12
C ALA A 144 7.58 -1.45 18.49
N VAL A 145 6.70 -2.46 18.62
CA VAL A 145 6.54 -3.27 19.84
C VAL A 145 7.27 -4.62 19.79
N GLY A 146 8.16 -4.82 18.80
CA GLY A 146 8.99 -6.02 18.67
C GLY A 146 8.25 -7.28 18.21
N ARG A 147 7.07 -7.16 17.59
CA ARG A 147 6.34 -8.26 16.97
C ARG A 147 6.77 -8.43 15.51
N GLU A 148 6.84 -9.68 15.06
CA GLU A 148 7.07 -9.98 13.63
C GLU A 148 5.74 -9.89 12.87
N PRO A 149 5.63 -9.03 11.85
CA PRO A 149 4.39 -8.87 11.11
C PRO A 149 4.09 -10.04 10.17
N ASP A 150 2.84 -10.50 10.21
CA ASP A 150 2.29 -11.43 9.21
C ASP A 150 1.37 -10.71 8.23
N ILE A 151 1.60 -10.92 6.93
CA ILE A 151 0.86 -10.30 5.83
C ILE A 151 0.39 -11.40 4.88
N ASP A 152 -0.92 -11.47 4.66
CA ASP A 152 -1.52 -12.36 3.67
C ASP A 152 -0.91 -12.14 2.28
N ALA A 153 -0.48 -13.22 1.62
CA ALA A 153 0.25 -13.14 0.36
C ALA A 153 -0.57 -12.53 -0.79
N ALA A 154 -1.90 -12.76 -0.82
CA ALA A 154 -2.76 -12.20 -1.84
C ALA A 154 -3.00 -10.70 -1.62
N LEU A 155 -3.16 -10.27 -0.35
CA LEU A 155 -3.18 -8.84 -0.02
C LEU A 155 -1.85 -8.18 -0.34
N ALA A 156 -0.72 -8.83 -0.05
CA ALA A 156 0.59 -8.28 -0.35
C ALA A 156 0.82 -8.09 -1.85
N ALA A 157 0.46 -9.09 -2.66
CA ALA A 157 0.49 -8.97 -4.12
C ALA A 157 -0.42 -7.83 -4.62
N ASP A 158 -1.63 -7.71 -4.06
CA ASP A 158 -2.55 -6.61 -4.42
C ASP A 158 -2.02 -5.23 -4.02
N GLY A 159 -1.24 -5.14 -2.94
CA GLY A 159 -0.59 -3.91 -2.50
C GLY A 159 0.60 -3.51 -3.36
N VAL A 160 1.37 -4.49 -3.86
CA VAL A 160 2.39 -4.24 -4.89
C VAL A 160 1.74 -3.67 -6.15
N ASP A 161 0.63 -4.27 -6.59
CA ASP A 161 -0.13 -3.78 -7.73
C ASP A 161 -0.70 -2.37 -7.49
N GLU A 162 -1.32 -2.14 -6.33
CA GLU A 162 -1.90 -0.84 -5.96
C GLU A 162 -0.86 0.27 -5.96
N PHE A 163 0.29 0.03 -5.33
CA PHE A 163 1.40 0.97 -5.31
C PHE A 163 1.83 1.34 -6.74
N LEU A 164 2.12 0.34 -7.58
CA LEU A 164 2.66 0.57 -8.91
C LEU A 164 1.67 1.22 -9.86
N VAL A 165 0.37 0.90 -9.75
CA VAL A 165 -0.70 1.53 -10.54
C VAL A 165 -0.87 3.01 -10.16
N ASN A 166 -0.78 3.34 -8.87
CA ASN A 166 -1.06 4.69 -8.38
C ASN A 166 0.17 5.62 -8.33
N LEU A 167 1.38 5.06 -8.28
CA LEU A 167 2.63 5.82 -8.20
C LEU A 167 2.76 6.94 -9.27
N PRO A 168 2.39 6.75 -10.55
CA PRO A 168 2.44 7.82 -11.55
C PRO A 168 1.64 9.09 -11.19
N TYR A 169 0.63 8.95 -10.32
CA TYR A 169 -0.26 10.03 -9.90
C TYR A 169 0.14 10.68 -8.57
N ALA A 170 1.15 10.13 -7.88
CA ALA A 170 1.56 10.57 -6.55
C ALA A 170 2.31 11.92 -6.53
N GLY A 171 2.62 12.52 -7.69
CA GLY A 171 3.46 13.72 -7.81
C GLY A 171 3.01 14.93 -6.99
N LEU A 172 1.71 15.02 -6.64
CA LEU A 172 1.17 16.08 -5.80
C LEU A 172 1.72 16.07 -4.37
N PHE A 173 2.06 14.88 -3.84
CA PHE A 173 2.57 14.70 -2.47
C PHE A 173 3.93 13.98 -2.41
N ALA A 174 4.40 13.39 -3.52
CA ALA A 174 5.73 12.84 -3.69
C ALA A 174 6.42 13.41 -4.95
N PRO A 175 6.87 14.69 -4.94
CA PRO A 175 7.39 15.36 -6.14
C PRO A 175 8.64 14.72 -6.74
N ALA A 176 9.38 13.91 -5.98
CA ALA A 176 10.55 13.19 -6.50
C ALA A 176 10.15 12.18 -7.59
N VAL A 177 8.94 11.60 -7.50
CA VAL A 177 8.43 10.63 -8.47
C VAL A 177 8.37 11.21 -9.89
N THR A 178 8.08 12.50 -10.04
CA THR A 178 8.01 13.16 -11.37
C THR A 178 9.37 13.30 -12.07
N LYS A 179 10.46 13.04 -11.34
CA LYS A 179 11.83 13.05 -11.87
C LYS A 179 12.27 11.66 -12.33
N LEU A 180 11.49 10.62 -12.05
CA LEU A 180 11.78 9.26 -12.48
C LEU A 180 11.57 9.14 -14.00
N ARG A 181 12.68 9.04 -14.74
CA ARG A 181 12.78 9.04 -16.20
C ARG A 181 13.89 8.10 -16.64
N GLY A 182 13.88 7.71 -17.91
CA GLY A 182 14.89 6.85 -18.52
C GLY A 182 14.86 6.89 -20.04
N ASP A 183 15.54 5.94 -20.66
CA ASP A 183 15.68 5.78 -22.11
C ASP A 183 15.05 4.47 -22.61
N GLY A 184 14.14 3.89 -21.81
CA GLY A 184 13.41 2.66 -22.12
C GLY A 184 13.77 1.48 -21.21
N GLU A 185 14.54 1.69 -20.15
CA GLU A 185 14.92 0.65 -19.19
C GLU A 185 13.68 0.09 -18.50
N THR A 186 13.75 -1.19 -18.14
CA THR A 186 12.65 -1.89 -17.48
C THR A 186 13.08 -2.49 -16.14
N ILE A 187 12.23 -2.32 -15.14
CA ILE A 187 12.40 -2.89 -13.80
C ILE A 187 11.28 -3.93 -13.60
N ALA A 188 11.64 -5.14 -13.18
CA ALA A 188 10.67 -6.17 -12.84
C ALA A 188 10.65 -6.45 -11.32
N PHE A 189 9.46 -6.45 -10.73
CA PHE A 189 9.22 -6.93 -9.36
C PHE A 189 8.54 -8.29 -9.46
N ARG A 190 9.14 -9.33 -8.88
CA ARG A 190 8.73 -10.73 -9.07
C ARG A 190 8.42 -11.40 -7.74
N CYS A 191 7.18 -11.83 -7.55
CA CYS A 191 6.87 -12.74 -6.47
C CYS A 191 7.60 -14.07 -6.67
N ALA A 192 8.21 -14.57 -5.60
CA ALA A 192 8.59 -15.96 -5.53
C ALA A 192 7.33 -16.82 -5.55
N GLY A 193 7.17 -17.68 -6.56
CA GLY A 193 6.08 -18.65 -6.58
C GLY A 193 6.37 -19.82 -5.64
N SER A 194 5.33 -20.49 -5.17
CA SER A 194 5.46 -21.79 -4.53
C SER A 194 5.93 -22.83 -5.56
N ASP A 195 6.78 -23.76 -5.13
CA ASP A 195 7.16 -24.98 -5.86
C ASP A 195 7.67 -24.79 -7.31
N GLY A 196 8.38 -23.70 -7.58
CA GLY A 196 9.01 -23.46 -8.88
C GLY A 196 8.07 -22.89 -9.95
N ALA A 197 6.81 -22.55 -9.61
CA ALA A 197 5.98 -21.74 -10.47
C ALA A 197 6.51 -20.29 -10.56
N THR A 198 6.29 -19.64 -11.71
CA THR A 198 6.49 -18.19 -11.82
C THR A 198 5.39 -17.49 -11.03
N GLY A 199 5.75 -16.89 -9.90
CA GLY A 199 4.88 -15.97 -9.19
C GLY A 199 4.54 -14.74 -10.05
N GLU A 200 3.70 -13.87 -9.52
CA GLU A 200 3.32 -12.64 -10.20
C GLU A 200 4.52 -11.75 -10.52
N GLU A 201 4.43 -11.04 -11.65
CA GLU A 201 5.46 -10.12 -12.10
C GLU A 201 4.82 -8.79 -12.51
N TRP A 202 5.35 -7.71 -11.98
CA TRP A 202 5.05 -6.34 -12.43
C TRP A 202 6.28 -5.79 -13.13
N ARG A 203 6.07 -5.09 -14.25
CA ARG A 203 7.14 -4.44 -14.98
C ARG A 203 6.87 -2.97 -15.13
N VAL A 204 7.83 -2.16 -14.74
CA VAL A 204 7.80 -0.71 -14.96
C VAL A 204 8.82 -0.36 -16.01
N ARG A 205 8.44 0.49 -16.97
CA ARG A 205 9.35 1.06 -17.95
C ARG A 205 9.59 2.52 -17.63
N LEU A 206 10.84 2.94 -17.67
CA LEU A 206 11.23 4.35 -17.55
C LEU A 206 11.47 4.89 -18.97
N ASP A 207 10.86 6.02 -19.29
CA ASP A 207 10.95 6.70 -20.58
C ASP A 207 11.38 8.16 -20.37
N SER A 208 11.66 8.86 -21.47
CA SER A 208 12.25 10.21 -21.41
C SER A 208 11.34 11.24 -20.73
N ASP A 209 10.02 11.00 -20.76
CA ASP A 209 8.96 11.85 -20.23
C ASP A 209 8.36 11.35 -18.91
N GLY A 210 8.77 10.18 -18.40
CA GLY A 210 8.29 9.65 -17.13
C GLY A 210 8.52 8.15 -17.00
N PHE A 211 7.56 7.45 -16.42
CA PHE A 211 7.56 5.99 -16.34
C PHE A 211 6.12 5.48 -16.42
N ARG A 212 5.96 4.19 -16.74
CA ARG A 212 4.65 3.54 -16.80
C ARG A 212 4.73 2.08 -16.41
N LEU A 213 3.65 1.59 -15.80
CA LEU A 213 3.43 0.15 -15.62
C LEU A 213 3.14 -0.47 -17.00
N LEU A 214 3.83 -1.56 -17.32
CA LEU A 214 3.59 -2.31 -18.55
C LEU A 214 2.42 -3.29 -18.35
N PRO A 215 1.63 -3.56 -19.41
CA PRO A 215 0.58 -4.56 -19.34
C PRO A 215 1.12 -5.92 -18.90
N ARG A 216 0.35 -6.63 -18.07
CA ARG A 216 0.68 -8.00 -17.68
C ARG A 216 0.67 -8.88 -18.92
N VAL A 217 1.78 -9.57 -19.16
CA VAL A 217 1.96 -10.45 -20.31
C VAL A 217 1.15 -11.73 -20.08
N GLY A 218 0.19 -12.01 -20.97
CA GLY A 218 -0.59 -13.25 -20.95
C GLY A 218 0.25 -14.46 -21.38
N SER A 219 -0.27 -15.68 -21.18
CA SER A 219 0.42 -16.92 -21.57
C SER A 219 0.68 -17.04 -23.08
N ASP A 220 -0.07 -16.30 -23.90
CA ASP A 220 -0.13 -16.47 -25.36
C ASP A 220 0.71 -15.44 -26.13
N THR A 221 1.41 -14.57 -25.42
CA THR A 221 2.32 -13.56 -26.01
C THR A 221 3.76 -14.05 -25.99
N ALA A 222 4.55 -13.63 -27.00
CA ALA A 222 5.99 -13.91 -27.06
C ALA A 222 6.66 -13.54 -25.71
N GLU A 223 7.65 -14.35 -25.29
CA GLU A 223 8.35 -14.10 -24.04
C GLU A 223 8.87 -12.65 -24.02
N PRO A 224 8.54 -11.87 -22.97
CA PRO A 224 8.96 -10.48 -22.91
C PRO A 224 10.48 -10.41 -22.80
N GLU A 225 11.08 -9.40 -23.44
CA GLU A 225 12.52 -9.15 -23.34
C GLU A 225 12.99 -9.15 -21.87
N PRO A 226 14.20 -9.65 -21.56
CA PRO A 226 14.72 -9.62 -20.20
C PRO A 226 14.71 -8.18 -19.64
N PRO A 227 14.26 -7.97 -18.38
CA PRO A 227 14.25 -6.63 -17.82
C PRO A 227 15.68 -6.13 -17.56
N THR A 228 15.87 -4.81 -17.62
CA THR A 228 17.16 -4.17 -17.32
C THR A 228 17.59 -4.41 -15.87
N ALA A 229 16.63 -4.42 -14.94
CA ALA A 229 16.83 -4.85 -13.56
C ALA A 229 15.61 -5.64 -13.05
N ALA A 230 15.83 -6.54 -12.10
CA ALA A 230 14.74 -7.24 -11.43
C ALA A 230 15.04 -7.49 -9.96
N VAL A 231 13.97 -7.45 -9.15
CA VAL A 231 13.96 -7.83 -7.74
C VAL A 231 12.95 -8.96 -7.57
N ARG A 232 13.37 -10.06 -6.94
CA ARG A 232 12.52 -11.20 -6.61
C ARG A 232 12.53 -11.44 -5.10
N ALA A 233 11.34 -11.58 -4.52
CA ALA A 233 11.15 -11.91 -3.10
C ALA A 233 9.71 -12.42 -2.84
N GLN A 234 9.37 -12.74 -1.59
CA GLN A 234 7.97 -13.00 -1.21
C GLN A 234 7.12 -11.74 -1.43
N ALA A 235 5.81 -11.93 -1.66
CA ALA A 235 4.90 -10.79 -1.92
C ALA A 235 4.92 -9.76 -0.78
N ALA A 236 4.92 -10.21 0.47
CA ALA A 236 5.03 -9.36 1.65
C ALA A 236 6.33 -8.53 1.64
N ASP A 237 7.45 -9.14 1.27
CA ASP A 237 8.74 -8.47 1.22
C ASP A 237 8.80 -7.42 0.11
N LEU A 238 8.23 -7.72 -1.06
CA LEU A 238 8.12 -6.74 -2.15
C LEU A 238 7.22 -5.56 -1.77
N LEU A 239 6.10 -5.82 -1.11
CA LEU A 239 5.24 -4.74 -0.61
C LEU A 239 6.01 -3.82 0.34
N LEU A 240 6.68 -4.41 1.34
CA LEU A 240 7.44 -3.63 2.32
C LEU A 240 8.65 -2.93 1.68
N LEU A 241 9.28 -3.51 0.67
CA LEU A 241 10.32 -2.87 -0.12
C LEU A 241 9.80 -1.63 -0.85
N LEU A 242 8.68 -1.75 -1.58
CA LEU A 242 8.12 -0.64 -2.36
C LEU A 242 7.68 0.53 -1.49
N TYR A 243 7.17 0.25 -0.29
CA TYR A 243 6.82 1.28 0.69
C TYR A 243 7.99 1.71 1.59
N GLY A 244 9.24 1.34 1.28
CA GLY A 244 10.42 1.83 1.99
C GLY A 244 10.62 1.27 3.40
N ARG A 245 9.93 0.18 3.75
CA ARG A 245 10.07 -0.55 5.03
C ARG A 245 11.17 -1.61 5.00
N ARG A 246 11.77 -1.87 3.84
CA ARG A 246 12.90 -2.78 3.59
C ARG A 246 13.79 -2.23 2.49
N SER A 247 15.03 -2.70 2.43
CA SER A 247 15.99 -2.42 1.36
C SER A 247 16.18 -3.62 0.46
N TYR A 248 16.26 -3.40 -0.86
CA TYR A 248 16.52 -4.45 -1.85
C TYR A 248 17.92 -5.07 -1.69
N GLN A 249 18.79 -4.47 -0.86
CA GLN A 249 20.12 -4.97 -0.53
C GLN A 249 20.10 -6.02 0.59
N GLU A 250 18.95 -6.23 1.24
CA GLU A 250 18.81 -7.26 2.27
C GLU A 250 18.83 -8.68 1.65
N PRO A 251 19.30 -9.71 2.40
CA PRO A 251 19.41 -11.08 1.88
C PRO A 251 18.09 -11.73 1.43
N ALA A 252 16.94 -11.17 1.80
CA ALA A 252 15.63 -11.67 1.38
C ALA A 252 15.30 -11.37 -0.10
N PHE A 253 16.10 -10.52 -0.75
CA PHE A 253 15.86 -10.08 -2.12
C PHE A 253 16.90 -10.68 -3.07
N GLU A 254 16.41 -11.40 -4.08
CA GLU A 254 17.22 -11.82 -5.22
C GLU A 254 17.21 -10.70 -6.27
N VAL A 255 18.38 -10.09 -6.50
CA VAL A 255 18.55 -8.97 -7.43
C VAL A 255 19.30 -9.43 -8.67
N SER A 256 18.84 -9.01 -9.85
CA SER A 256 19.52 -9.24 -11.13
C SER A 256 19.48 -8.01 -12.02
N GLY A 257 20.45 -7.88 -12.93
CA GLY A 257 20.58 -6.71 -13.80
C GLY A 257 21.26 -5.51 -13.13
N GLU A 258 20.89 -4.30 -13.54
CA GLU A 258 21.59 -3.07 -13.15
C GLU A 258 21.12 -2.51 -11.79
N ALA A 259 21.95 -2.63 -10.74
CA ALA A 259 21.62 -2.10 -9.40
C ALA A 259 21.42 -0.57 -9.38
N THR A 260 22.16 0.17 -10.22
CA THR A 260 22.02 1.63 -10.34
C THR A 260 20.62 2.07 -10.79
N LEU A 261 19.94 1.22 -11.55
CA LEU A 261 18.55 1.46 -11.95
C LEU A 261 17.59 1.31 -10.76
N LEU A 262 17.85 0.35 -9.87
CA LEU A 262 17.09 0.18 -8.62
C LEU A 262 17.36 1.32 -7.64
N ASP A 263 18.61 1.77 -7.50
CA ASP A 263 18.95 2.96 -6.71
C ASP A 263 18.16 4.19 -7.19
N ARG A 264 18.12 4.40 -8.52
CA ARG A 264 17.33 5.48 -9.13
C ARG A 264 15.85 5.33 -8.81
N TRP A 265 15.29 4.12 -8.91
CA TRP A 265 13.89 3.85 -8.54
C TRP A 265 13.62 4.24 -7.09
N PHE A 266 14.28 3.59 -6.13
CA PHE A 266 14.00 3.77 -4.70
C PHE A 266 14.34 5.17 -4.18
N THR A 267 15.30 5.87 -4.78
CA THR A 267 15.58 7.28 -4.45
C THR A 267 14.41 8.20 -4.81
N HIS A 268 13.70 7.92 -5.90
CA HIS A 268 12.62 8.79 -6.40
C HIS A 268 11.23 8.36 -5.95
N THR A 269 11.08 7.13 -5.44
CA THR A 269 9.81 6.58 -4.95
C THR A 269 9.75 6.42 -3.43
N ALA A 270 10.71 7.00 -2.69
CA ALA A 270 10.66 7.02 -1.23
C ALA A 270 9.50 7.91 -0.75
N PHE A 271 8.76 7.41 0.24
CA PHE A 271 7.65 8.08 0.93
C PHE A 271 7.99 8.29 2.41
#